data_AF-A0A269XM17-F1
#
_entry.id   AF-A0A269XM17-F1
#
_cell.length_a   1.000
_cell.length_b   1.000
_cell.length_c   1.000
_cell.angle_alpha   90.00
_cell.angle_beta   90.00
_cell.angle_gamma   90.00
#
_symmetry.space_group_name_H-M   'P 1'
#
loop_
_entity.id
_entity.type
_entity.pdbx_description
1 polymer ?
#
loop_
_entity_poly.entity_id
_entity_poly.type
_entity_poly.pdbx_seq_one_letter_code
_entity_poly.pdbx_strand_id
1 'polypeptide(L)'
;MDITAIVTVADNGGSTGKIRDVMDIPATGDIRNDIAALSDSESILTQLFQYRFGENQVDGHSLGNLVIAGMTSITNDFGHAIKELSKVLNIKGQVIPSTNTSVQLNAVMEDGEIVCGETNIPNTHKKIDRVFLEPGDVEPMEEAV
;
A
#
# COMPACT_ATOMS: atom_id res chain seq x y z
N MET A 1 24.48 5.28 1.88
CA MET A 1 23.54 5.79 0.86
C MET A 1 22.22 5.90 1.57
N ASP A 2 21.60 7.07 1.54
CA ASP A 2 20.33 7.32 2.23
C ASP A 2 19.21 7.10 1.20
N ILE A 3 18.38 6.09 1.45
CA ILE A 3 17.35 5.62 0.50
C ILE A 3 16.01 6.25 0.87
N THR A 4 15.33 6.79 -0.14
CA THR A 4 13.93 7.24 -0.07
C THR A 4 13.11 6.44 -1.05
N ALA A 5 12.16 5.65 -0.57
CA ALA A 5 11.21 4.92 -1.40
C ALA A 5 9.86 5.66 -1.36
N ILE A 6 9.42 6.19 -2.51
CA ILE A 6 8.06 6.71 -2.70
C ILE A 6 7.21 5.60 -3.28
N VAL A 7 6.16 5.20 -2.58
CA VAL A 7 5.44 3.96 -2.86
C VAL A 7 4.00 4.25 -3.29
N THR A 8 3.54 3.59 -4.35
CA THR A 8 2.13 3.66 -4.78
C THR A 8 1.20 3.14 -3.68
N VAL A 9 0.05 3.80 -3.51
CA VAL A 9 -0.99 3.37 -2.57
C VAL A 9 -2.33 3.06 -3.26
N ALA A 10 -2.29 2.77 -4.56
CA ALA A 10 -3.46 2.57 -5.41
C ALA A 10 -3.86 1.10 -5.65
N ASP A 11 -3.09 0.14 -5.13
CA ASP A 11 -3.38 -1.29 -5.23
C ASP A 11 -4.69 -1.66 -4.53
N ASN A 12 -5.48 -2.53 -5.16
CA ASN A 12 -6.74 -3.07 -4.65
C ASN A 12 -6.83 -4.60 -4.69
N GLY A 13 -5.71 -5.29 -4.90
CA GLY A 13 -5.64 -6.75 -4.99
C GLY A 13 -5.43 -7.48 -3.64
N GLY A 14 -5.80 -8.76 -3.60
CA GLY A 14 -5.41 -9.71 -2.54
C GLY A 14 -5.73 -9.25 -1.10
N SER A 15 -4.77 -9.41 -0.20
CA SER A 15 -4.93 -9.03 1.22
C SER A 15 -5.02 -7.51 1.41
N THR A 16 -4.46 -6.72 0.49
CA THR A 16 -4.57 -5.27 0.47
C THR A 16 -6.02 -4.87 0.21
N GLY A 17 -6.62 -5.36 -0.88
CA GLY A 17 -8.01 -5.10 -1.24
C GLY A 17 -8.98 -5.44 -0.11
N LYS A 18 -8.86 -6.63 0.48
CA LYS A 18 -9.69 -7.07 1.62
C LYS A 18 -9.68 -6.07 2.81
N ILE A 19 -8.53 -5.50 3.16
CA ILE A 19 -8.43 -4.51 4.25
C ILE A 19 -9.03 -3.17 3.84
N ARG A 20 -8.78 -2.74 2.60
CA ARG A 20 -9.30 -1.47 2.07
C ARG A 20 -10.82 -1.44 2.08
N ASP A 21 -11.46 -2.54 1.67
CA ASP A 21 -12.92 -2.68 1.63
C ASP A 21 -13.56 -2.53 3.02
N VAL A 22 -12.82 -2.84 4.09
CA VAL A 22 -13.34 -2.82 5.47
C VAL A 22 -13.03 -1.53 6.21
N MET A 23 -11.87 -0.90 5.94
CA MET A 23 -11.38 0.20 6.77
C MET A 23 -11.15 1.53 6.05
N ASP A 24 -11.35 1.60 4.72
CA ASP A 24 -11.12 2.80 3.92
C ASP A 24 -9.74 3.45 4.16
N ILE A 25 -8.68 2.64 4.04
CA ILE A 25 -7.29 3.10 4.15
C ILE A 25 -6.55 2.93 2.82
N PRO A 26 -5.43 3.66 2.62
CA PRO A 26 -4.57 3.43 1.45
C PRO A 26 -4.01 2.00 1.39
N ALA A 27 -3.53 1.58 0.21
CA ALA A 27 -2.95 0.26 0.04
C ALA A 27 -1.74 0.04 0.97
N THR A 28 -1.75 -1.09 1.69
CA THR A 28 -0.71 -1.44 2.67
C THR A 28 0.36 -2.38 2.10
N GLY A 29 0.08 -3.11 1.02
CA GLY A 29 0.90 -4.21 0.54
C GLY A 29 2.31 -3.83 0.11
N ASP A 30 2.44 -2.90 -0.84
CA ASP A 30 3.75 -2.47 -1.35
C ASP A 30 4.55 -1.74 -0.25
N ILE A 31 3.89 -0.87 0.52
CA ILE A 31 4.48 -0.23 1.69
C ILE A 31 5.06 -1.25 2.68
N ARG A 32 4.30 -2.31 3.01
CA ARG A 32 4.77 -3.39 3.89
C ARG A 32 6.05 -4.04 3.34
N ASN A 33 6.07 -4.32 2.04
CA ASN A 33 7.22 -4.96 1.39
C ASN A 33 8.45 -4.04 1.43
N ASP A 34 8.29 -2.76 1.14
CA ASP A 34 9.40 -1.80 1.14
C ASP A 34 9.95 -1.53 2.54
N ILE A 35 9.08 -1.43 3.56
CA ILE A 35 9.51 -1.34 4.96
C ILE A 35 10.37 -2.57 5.32
N ALA A 36 9.93 -3.77 4.95
CA ALA A 36 10.68 -5.00 5.26
C ALA A 36 11.96 -5.15 4.44
N ALA A 37 11.99 -4.66 3.20
CA ALA A 37 13.20 -4.67 2.37
C ALA A 37 14.28 -3.73 2.93
N LEU A 38 13.87 -2.65 3.60
CA LEU A 38 14.77 -1.71 4.27
C LEU A 38 15.05 -2.09 5.74
N SER A 39 14.35 -3.07 6.31
CA SER A 39 14.60 -3.58 7.66
C SER A 39 15.65 -4.69 7.68
N ASP A 40 16.07 -5.08 8.89
CA ASP A 40 16.88 -6.27 9.08
C ASP A 40 16.01 -7.53 8.91
N SER A 41 16.26 -8.32 7.87
CA SER A 41 15.50 -9.53 7.55
C SER A 41 15.65 -10.65 8.58
N GLU A 42 16.74 -10.66 9.35
CA GLU A 42 16.95 -11.68 10.39
C GLU A 42 16.14 -11.39 11.67
N SER A 43 15.65 -10.15 11.82
CA SER A 43 14.84 -9.76 12.97
C SER A 43 13.51 -10.52 13.05
N ILE A 44 13.19 -11.03 14.24
CA ILE A 44 11.89 -11.66 14.54
C ILE A 44 10.74 -10.71 14.21
N LEU A 45 10.90 -9.40 14.45
CA LEU A 45 9.87 -8.42 14.13
C LEU A 45 9.60 -8.34 12.63
N THR A 46 10.64 -8.38 11.79
CA THR A 46 10.49 -8.40 10.33
C THR A 46 9.81 -9.68 9.87
N GLN A 47 10.16 -10.83 10.46
CA GLN A 47 9.52 -12.12 10.14
C GLN A 47 8.03 -12.12 10.51
N LEU A 48 7.67 -11.59 11.68
CA LEU A 48 6.27 -11.41 12.08
C LEU A 48 5.55 -10.44 11.14
N PHE A 49 6.20 -9.34 10.77
CA PHE A 49 5.62 -8.36 9.86
C PHE A 49 5.33 -8.93 8.46
N GLN A 50 6.19 -9.84 7.98
CA GLN A 50 6.01 -10.54 6.70
C GLN A 50 5.14 -11.80 6.79
N TYR A 51 4.72 -12.20 7.99
CA TYR A 51 3.89 -13.38 8.18
C TYR A 51 2.55 -13.25 7.46
N ARG A 52 2.10 -14.35 6.85
CA ARG A 52 0.81 -14.50 6.19
C ARG A 52 0.06 -15.66 6.83
N PHE A 53 -1.16 -15.39 7.29
CA PHE A 53 -2.04 -16.44 7.77
C PHE A 53 -2.50 -17.33 6.61
N GLY A 54 -2.83 -18.59 6.89
CA GLY A 54 -3.46 -19.46 5.88
C GLY A 54 -4.88 -18.98 5.53
N GLU A 55 -5.42 -19.34 4.36
CA GLU A 55 -6.76 -18.91 3.92
C GLU A 55 -7.88 -19.23 4.93
N ASN A 56 -7.71 -20.27 5.75
CA ASN A 56 -8.63 -20.68 6.81
C ASN A 56 -8.42 -19.98 8.16
N GLN A 57 -7.47 -19.04 8.25
CA GLN A 57 -7.11 -18.32 9.46
C GLN A 57 -7.03 -16.83 9.13
N VAL A 58 -7.86 -16.01 9.79
CA VAL A 58 -7.85 -14.54 9.59
C VAL A 58 -7.91 -14.20 8.07
N ASP A 59 -8.72 -14.95 7.32
CA ASP A 59 -8.97 -14.81 5.88
C ASP A 59 -7.71 -14.63 4.99
N GLY A 60 -6.61 -15.29 5.34
CA GLY A 60 -5.37 -15.23 4.56
C GLY A 60 -4.63 -13.89 4.64
N HIS A 61 -4.97 -13.04 5.63
CA HIS A 61 -4.35 -11.74 5.78
C HIS A 61 -2.84 -11.82 6.04
N SER A 62 -2.12 -10.79 5.60
CA SER A 62 -0.78 -10.54 6.09
C SER A 62 -0.84 -9.85 7.45
N LEU A 63 -0.07 -10.35 8.43
CA LEU A 63 0.01 -9.73 9.74
C LEU A 63 0.55 -8.30 9.65
N GLY A 64 1.55 -8.03 8.81
CA GLY A 64 2.05 -6.67 8.58
C GLY A 64 0.98 -5.72 8.04
N ASN A 65 0.12 -6.17 7.12
CA ASN A 65 -0.99 -5.34 6.65
C ASN A 65 -1.96 -5.01 7.79
N LEU A 66 -2.25 -5.96 8.68
CA LEU A 66 -3.09 -5.75 9.86
C LEU A 66 -2.44 -4.81 10.88
N VAL A 67 -1.12 -4.88 11.05
CA VAL A 67 -0.36 -3.97 11.91
C VAL A 67 -0.37 -2.55 11.35
N ILE A 68 -0.17 -2.36 10.03
CA ILE A 68 -0.29 -1.05 9.38
C ILE A 68 -1.71 -0.50 9.54
N ALA A 69 -2.71 -1.34 9.28
CA ALA A 69 -4.11 -1.03 9.48
C ALA A 69 -4.39 -0.55 10.91
N GLY A 70 -4.00 -1.33 11.93
CA GLY A 70 -4.19 -0.96 13.33
C GLY A 70 -3.45 0.32 13.71
N MET A 71 -2.21 0.50 13.24
CA MET A 71 -1.45 1.72 13.50
C MET A 71 -2.12 2.94 12.86
N THR A 72 -2.61 2.81 11.62
CA THR A 72 -3.35 3.88 10.91
C THR A 72 -4.60 4.29 11.68
N SER A 73 -5.35 3.34 12.23
CA SER A 73 -6.52 3.63 13.06
C SER A 73 -6.17 4.30 14.40
N ILE A 74 -5.00 4.00 14.97
CA ILE A 74 -4.51 4.63 16.22
C ILE A 74 -4.05 6.07 15.96
N THR A 75 -3.32 6.30 14.88
CA THR A 75 -2.77 7.62 14.52
C THR A 75 -3.79 8.52 13.85
N ASN A 76 -4.84 7.93 13.25
CA ASN A 76 -5.75 8.59 12.32
C ASN A 76 -5.00 9.28 11.16
N ASP A 77 -3.86 8.70 10.75
CA ASP A 77 -2.97 9.21 9.71
C ASP A 77 -2.08 8.07 9.20
N PHE A 78 -2.24 7.72 7.92
CA PHE A 78 -1.52 6.60 7.30
C PHE A 78 -0.02 6.88 7.18
N GLY A 79 0.38 8.05 6.70
CA GLY A 79 1.77 8.48 6.61
C GLY A 79 2.46 8.51 7.96
N HIS A 80 1.77 8.97 9.02
CA HIS A 80 2.29 8.91 10.38
C HIS A 80 2.46 7.47 10.86
N ALA A 81 1.50 6.59 10.58
CA ALA A 81 1.61 5.17 10.92
C ALA A 81 2.82 4.50 10.26
N ILE A 82 3.10 4.82 8.98
CA ILE A 82 4.28 4.31 8.26
C ILE A 82 5.57 4.81 8.92
N LYS A 83 5.64 6.08 9.33
CA LYS A 83 6.80 6.63 10.05
C LYS A 83 7.04 5.93 11.38
N GLU A 84 5.99 5.66 12.15
CA GLU A 84 6.13 4.96 13.44
C GLU A 84 6.57 3.49 13.26
N LEU A 85 5.98 2.78 12.30
CA LEU A 85 6.38 1.40 12.01
C LEU A 85 7.80 1.30 11.45
N SER A 86 8.23 2.28 10.66
CA SER A 86 9.60 2.39 10.16
C SER A 86 10.61 2.49 11.31
N LYS A 87 10.28 3.24 12.37
CA LYS A 87 11.11 3.32 13.59
C LYS A 87 11.13 1.99 14.35
N VAL A 88 9.96 1.37 14.55
CA VAL A 88 9.84 0.08 15.27
C VAL A 88 10.64 -1.03 14.59
N LEU A 89 10.62 -1.07 13.26
CA LEU A 89 11.35 -2.06 12.46
C LEU A 89 12.80 -1.64 12.14
N ASN A 90 13.24 -0.49 12.64
CA ASN A 90 14.60 0.02 12.52
C ASN A 90 15.13 -0.01 11.08
N ILE A 91 14.33 0.53 10.14
CA ILE A 91 14.67 0.50 8.71
C ILE A 91 15.86 1.42 8.38
N LYS A 92 16.61 1.08 7.33
CA LYS A 92 17.72 1.88 6.79
C LYS A 92 17.26 2.68 5.56
N GLY A 93 16.64 3.82 5.81
CA GLY A 93 16.08 4.69 4.79
C GLY A 93 14.72 5.21 5.22
N GLN A 94 13.93 5.67 4.26
CA GLN A 94 12.56 6.12 4.47
C GLN A 94 11.62 5.53 3.42
N VAL A 95 10.43 5.15 3.88
CA VAL A 95 9.32 4.73 3.04
C VAL A 95 8.23 5.78 3.17
N ILE A 96 7.84 6.39 2.06
CA ILE A 96 6.87 7.47 2.01
C ILE A 96 5.74 7.04 1.07
N PRO A 97 4.47 7.04 1.51
CA PRO A 97 3.37 6.79 0.59
C PRO A 97 3.25 7.94 -0.41
N SER A 98 2.88 7.62 -1.65
CA SER A 98 2.68 8.60 -2.72
C SER A 98 1.61 9.65 -2.39
N THR A 99 0.62 9.28 -1.58
CA THR A 99 -0.39 10.18 -0.99
C THR A 99 -0.88 9.60 0.33
N ASN A 100 -1.43 10.44 1.20
CA ASN A 100 -2.08 9.98 2.44
C ASN A 100 -3.53 9.50 2.21
N THR A 101 -4.07 9.73 1.02
CA THR A 101 -5.47 9.46 0.69
C THR A 101 -5.66 8.08 0.07
N SER A 102 -6.76 7.41 0.42
CA SER A 102 -7.20 6.17 -0.23
C SER A 102 -7.57 6.48 -1.68
N VAL A 103 -6.77 5.99 -2.63
CA VAL A 103 -7.00 6.19 -4.08
C VAL A 103 -7.17 4.87 -4.81
N GLN A 104 -7.91 4.92 -5.91
CA GLN A 104 -8.06 3.84 -6.88
C GLN A 104 -7.38 4.21 -8.20
N LEU A 105 -6.63 3.28 -8.79
CA LEU A 105 -6.09 3.43 -10.14
C LEU A 105 -7.14 3.01 -11.17
N ASN A 106 -7.40 3.87 -12.14
CA ASN A 106 -8.30 3.62 -13.25
C ASN A 106 -7.56 3.81 -14.58
N ALA A 107 -8.00 3.13 -15.65
CA ALA A 107 -7.45 3.26 -16.99
C ALA A 107 -8.53 3.63 -18.01
N VAL A 108 -8.17 4.47 -18.97
CA VAL A 108 -8.91 4.66 -20.22
C VAL A 108 -8.21 3.83 -21.30
N MET A 109 -8.97 3.01 -22.01
CA MET A 109 -8.48 2.17 -23.11
C MET A 109 -8.53 2.94 -24.45
N GLU A 110 -7.79 2.48 -25.47
CA GLU A 110 -7.78 3.12 -26.79
C GLU A 110 -9.17 3.17 -27.48
N ASP A 111 -10.10 2.28 -27.09
CA ASP A 111 -11.48 2.28 -27.58
C ASP A 111 -12.43 3.17 -26.75
N GLY A 112 -11.91 3.86 -25.74
CA GLY A 112 -12.65 4.75 -24.85
C GLY A 112 -13.28 4.07 -23.64
N GLU A 113 -13.16 2.75 -23.48
CA GLU A 113 -13.62 2.06 -22.26
C GLU A 113 -12.85 2.56 -21.03
N ILE A 114 -13.55 2.75 -19.91
CA ILE A 114 -12.95 3.04 -18.62
C ILE A 114 -12.96 1.76 -17.77
N VAL A 115 -11.79 1.36 -17.30
CA VAL A 115 -11.61 0.20 -16.43
C VAL A 115 -11.17 0.67 -15.05
N CYS A 116 -11.97 0.31 -14.04
CA CYS A 116 -11.72 0.76 -12.68
C CYS A 116 -10.99 -0.30 -11.85
N GLY A 117 -9.97 0.13 -11.12
CA GLY A 117 -9.20 -0.70 -10.20
C GLY A 117 -7.97 -1.34 -10.83
N GLU A 118 -6.84 -1.26 -10.12
CA GLU A 118 -5.53 -1.78 -10.53
C GLU A 118 -5.62 -3.23 -11.02
N THR A 119 -6.29 -4.09 -10.25
CA THR A 119 -6.37 -5.53 -10.56
C THR A 119 -7.17 -5.82 -11.84
N ASN A 120 -8.10 -4.94 -12.23
CA ASN A 120 -8.96 -5.15 -13.42
C ASN A 120 -8.30 -4.68 -14.71
N ILE A 121 -7.48 -3.61 -14.65
CA ILE A 121 -6.82 -3.00 -15.80
C ILE A 121 -6.10 -4.05 -16.68
N PRO A 122 -5.19 -4.90 -16.15
CA PRO A 122 -4.48 -5.88 -16.98
C PRO A 122 -5.38 -7.02 -17.49
N ASN A 123 -6.49 -7.31 -16.81
CA ASN A 123 -7.40 -8.42 -17.14
C ASN A 123 -8.32 -8.14 -18.35
N THR A 124 -8.33 -6.91 -18.86
CA THR A 124 -9.15 -6.55 -20.03
C THR A 124 -8.51 -6.87 -21.36
N HIS A 125 -7.19 -7.12 -21.38
CA HIS A 125 -6.42 -7.41 -22.60
C HIS A 125 -6.57 -6.34 -23.71
N LYS A 126 -6.84 -5.09 -23.33
CA LYS A 126 -6.90 -3.92 -24.22
C LYS A 126 -5.65 -3.07 -24.07
N LYS A 127 -5.38 -2.23 -25.07
CA LYS A 127 -4.29 -1.26 -25.02
C LYS A 127 -4.75 -0.04 -24.21
N ILE A 128 -3.95 0.31 -23.20
CA ILE A 128 -4.18 1.48 -22.33
C ILE A 128 -3.81 2.73 -23.12
N ASP A 129 -4.71 3.71 -23.15
CA ASP A 129 -4.44 5.09 -23.62
C ASP A 129 -3.80 5.90 -22.49
N ARG A 130 -4.45 5.94 -21.32
CA ARG A 130 -3.93 6.64 -20.13
C ARG A 130 -4.48 6.05 -18.83
N VAL A 131 -3.81 6.34 -17.72
CA VAL A 131 -4.28 6.05 -16.36
C VAL A 131 -4.54 7.32 -15.57
N PHE A 132 -5.40 7.23 -14.55
CA PHE A 132 -5.71 8.32 -13.64
C PHE A 132 -6.08 7.78 -12.26
N LEU A 133 -5.98 8.64 -11.24
CA LEU A 133 -6.39 8.33 -9.87
C LEU A 133 -7.82 8.82 -9.61
N GLU A 134 -8.51 8.11 -8.73
CA GLU A 134 -9.79 8.51 -8.16
C GLU A 134 -9.74 8.38 -6.63
N PRO A 135 -9.92 9.46 -5.85
CA PRO A 135 -10.09 10.84 -6.29
C PRO A 135 -8.86 11.38 -7.05
N GLY A 136 -9.08 12.33 -7.96
CA GLY A 136 -8.04 12.88 -8.85
C GLY A 136 -7.27 14.08 -8.29
N ASP A 137 -7.78 14.69 -7.22
CA ASP A 137 -7.28 15.88 -6.55
C ASP A 137 -6.57 15.52 -5.23
N VAL A 138 -5.70 14.51 -5.28
CA VAL A 138 -4.91 14.09 -4.13
C VAL A 138 -3.59 14.82 -4.03
N GLU A 139 -3.20 15.13 -2.80
CA GLU A 139 -1.92 15.77 -2.49
C GLU A 139 -0.84 14.70 -2.21
N PRO A 140 0.41 14.95 -2.62
CA PRO A 140 1.54 14.13 -2.20
C PRO A 140 1.83 14.34 -0.71
N MET A 141 2.60 13.42 -0.12
CA MET A 141 3.19 13.66 1.20
C MET A 141 4.20 14.81 1.12
N GLU A 142 4.19 15.74 2.08
CA GLU A 142 5.12 16.86 2.11
C GLU A 142 6.59 16.41 2.08
N GLU A 143 6.90 15.27 2.71
CA GLU A 143 8.27 14.73 2.74
C GLU A 143 8.77 14.18 1.39
N ALA A 144 7.88 14.00 0.42
CA ALA A 144 8.22 13.52 -0.92
C ALA A 144 8.54 14.65 -1.92
N VAL A 145 8.30 15.92 -1.55
CA VAL A 145 8.47 17.12 -2.39
C VAL A 145 9.76 17.86 -2.06
#